data_AF-A0A9W6G6D8-F1
#
_entry.id   AF-A0A9W6G6D8-F1
#
_cell.length_a   1.000
_cell.length_b   1.000
_cell.length_c   1.000
_cell.angle_alpha   90.00
_cell.angle_beta   90.00
_cell.angle_gamma   90.00
#
_symmetry.space_group_name_H-M   'P 1'
#
loop_
_entity.id
_entity.type
_entity.pdbx_description
1 polymer ?
#
loop_
_entity_poly.entity_id
_entity_poly.type
_entity_poly.pdbx_seq_one_letter_code
_entity_poly.pdbx_strand_id
1 'polypeptide(L)'
;MTVHMDVDDVRTGGTGLRGLAPNSQAASRRVERPAATAAERNTGFATGEAGRRWQTALAAVSTGLERRLTWQGDQVVGSADDLDAADKEMSSRFGGIQSQITTTPKP
;
A
#
# COMPACT_ATOMS: atom_id res chain seq x y z
N MET A 1 11.83 15.11 -19.59
CA MET A 1 12.09 13.90 -18.77
C MET A 1 10.94 12.94 -19.05
N THR A 2 11.22 11.79 -19.65
CA THR A 2 10.24 10.73 -19.89
C THR A 2 10.26 9.78 -18.70
N VAL A 3 9.11 9.59 -18.05
CA VAL A 3 8.94 8.64 -16.95
C VAL A 3 8.55 7.29 -17.58
N HIS A 4 9.35 6.27 -17.34
CA HIS A 4 9.05 4.89 -17.72
C HIS A 4 8.45 4.16 -16.51
N MET A 5 7.37 3.42 -16.73
CA MET A 5 6.67 2.64 -15.73
C MET A 5 6.47 1.22 -16.27
N ASP A 6 7.08 0.25 -15.63
CA ASP A 6 6.78 -1.17 -15.86
C ASP A 6 5.54 -1.52 -15.02
N VAL A 7 4.41 -1.71 -15.69
CA VAL A 7 3.10 -1.91 -15.05
C VAL A 7 3.09 -3.16 -14.17
N ASP A 8 3.72 -4.25 -14.62
CA ASP A 8 3.68 -5.53 -13.90
C ASP A 8 4.58 -5.48 -12.66
N ASP A 9 5.75 -4.86 -12.78
CA ASP A 9 6.63 -4.63 -11.63
C ASP A 9 5.98 -3.71 -10.60
N VAL A 10 5.33 -2.63 -11.03
CA VAL A 10 4.65 -1.70 -10.11
C VAL A 10 3.46 -2.38 -9.43
N ARG A 11 2.63 -3.12 -10.18
CA ARG A 11 1.51 -3.88 -9.62
C ARG A 11 1.99 -4.93 -8.61
N THR A 12 3.09 -5.61 -8.92
CA THR A 12 3.73 -6.58 -8.02
C THR A 12 4.24 -5.89 -6.75
N GLY A 13 4.90 -4.74 -6.88
CA GLY A 13 5.37 -3.94 -5.75
C GLY A 13 4.23 -3.46 -4.84
N GLY A 14 3.15 -2.94 -5.41
CA GLY A 14 1.95 -2.51 -4.66
C GLY A 14 1.27 -3.68 -3.93
N THR A 15 1.19 -4.84 -4.57
CA THR A 15 0.70 -6.08 -3.94
C THR A 15 1.62 -6.54 -2.80
N GLY A 16 2.94 -6.42 -2.98
CA GLY A 16 3.93 -6.68 -1.93
C GLY A 16 3.74 -5.78 -0.71
N LEU A 17 3.51 -4.47 -0.91
CA LEU A 17 3.22 -3.52 0.18
C LEU A 17 1.96 -3.92 0.97
N ARG A 18 0.88 -4.32 0.28
CA ARG A 18 -0.33 -4.86 0.93
C ARG A 18 -0.02 -6.14 1.71
N GLY A 19 0.79 -7.04 1.16
CA GLY A 19 1.20 -8.28 1.83
C GLY A 19 2.08 -8.07 3.07
N LEU A 20 2.80 -6.95 3.15
CA LEU A 20 3.58 -6.56 4.32
C LEU A 20 2.74 -5.93 5.44
N ALA A 21 1.57 -5.35 5.12
CA ALA A 21 0.75 -4.63 6.09
C ALA A 21 0.33 -5.47 7.32
N PRO A 22 -0.11 -6.74 7.20
CA PRO A 22 -0.42 -7.57 8.37
C PRO A 22 0.80 -7.85 9.26
N ASN A 23 1.99 -7.90 8.65
CA ASN A 23 3.25 -8.19 9.34
C ASN A 23 3.96 -6.93 9.84
N SER A 24 3.50 -5.73 9.47
CA SER A 24 4.14 -4.47 9.87
C SER A 24 4.05 -4.21 11.36
N GLN A 25 3.13 -4.87 12.05
CA GLN A 25 3.00 -4.83 13.50
C GLN A 25 4.02 -5.71 14.24
N ALA A 26 4.82 -6.55 13.55
CA ALA A 26 5.71 -7.51 14.20
C ALA A 26 6.72 -6.86 15.15
N ALA A 27 7.27 -5.70 14.77
CA ALA A 27 8.16 -4.92 15.64
C ALA A 27 7.44 -4.40 16.90
N SER A 28 6.22 -3.88 16.73
CA SER A 28 5.38 -3.40 17.84
C SER A 28 4.98 -4.54 18.78
N ARG A 29 4.60 -5.71 18.27
CA ARG A 29 4.26 -6.88 19.09
C ARG A 29 5.44 -7.38 19.92
N ARG A 30 6.68 -7.23 19.44
CA ARG A 30 7.89 -7.61 20.20
C ARG A 30 8.09 -6.77 21.46
N VAL A 31 7.62 -5.52 21.50
CA VAL A 31 7.75 -4.64 22.68
C VAL A 31 6.60 -4.78 23.67
N GLU A 32 5.48 -5.39 23.30
CA GLU A 32 4.34 -5.61 24.22
C GLU A 32 4.72 -6.49 25.42
N ARG A 33 5.37 -7.63 25.19
CA ARG A 33 5.71 -8.58 26.25
C ARG A 33 6.78 -8.05 27.23
N PRO A 34 7.89 -7.42 26.76
CA PRO A 34 8.83 -6.74 27.65
C PRO A 34 8.18 -5.60 28.42
N ALA A 35 7.28 -4.83 27.80
CA ALA A 35 6.58 -3.75 28.48
C ALA A 35 5.60 -4.28 29.54
N ALA A 36 4.89 -5.37 29.27
CA ALA A 36 4.06 -6.07 30.25
C ALA A 36 4.89 -6.65 31.42
N THR A 37 6.07 -7.19 31.13
CA THR A 37 6.98 -7.69 32.18
C THR A 37 7.53 -6.53 33.04
N ALA A 38 7.86 -5.39 32.41
CA ALA A 38 8.28 -4.19 33.13
C ALA A 38 7.14 -3.59 33.96
N ALA A 39 5.90 -3.65 33.46
CA ALA A 39 4.68 -3.27 34.16
C ALA A 39 4.46 -4.08 35.44
N GLU A 40 4.64 -5.39 35.38
CA GLU A 40 4.47 -6.29 36.54
C GLU A 40 5.49 -5.98 37.65
N ARG A 41 6.71 -5.59 37.27
CA ARG A 41 7.78 -5.25 38.22
C ARG A 41 7.74 -3.80 38.70
N ASN A 42 7.02 -2.94 37.98
CA ASN A 42 6.82 -1.53 38.30
C ASN A 42 5.33 -1.18 38.08
N THR A 43 4.50 -1.61 39.03
CA THR A 43 3.03 -1.49 38.98
C THR A 43 2.55 -0.07 38.72
N GLY A 44 3.30 0.95 39.17
CA GLY A 44 2.99 2.36 38.92
C GLY A 44 3.24 2.83 37.50
N PHE A 45 4.17 2.21 36.76
CA PHE A 45 4.45 2.61 35.37
C PHE A 45 3.29 2.28 34.45
N ALA A 46 2.76 1.05 34.50
CA ALA A 46 1.76 0.58 33.56
C ALA A 46 0.32 0.92 33.91
N THR A 47 0.00 1.08 35.20
CA THR A 47 -1.31 1.55 35.64
C THR A 47 -1.35 3.08 35.77
N GLY A 48 -0.18 3.71 35.92
CA GLY A 48 -0.01 5.16 35.89
C GLY A 48 -0.34 5.77 34.53
N GLU A 49 -0.60 7.07 34.56
CA GLU A 49 -0.97 7.86 33.37
C GLU A 49 0.08 7.74 32.24
N ALA A 50 1.36 7.67 32.59
CA ALA A 50 2.45 7.53 31.61
C ALA A 50 2.40 6.20 30.85
N GLY A 51 2.17 5.07 31.52
CA GLY A 51 2.04 3.77 30.87
C GLY A 51 0.77 3.65 30.04
N ARG A 52 -0.36 4.19 30.52
CA ARG A 52 -1.61 4.25 29.72
C ARG A 52 -1.43 5.06 28.44
N ARG A 53 -0.73 6.21 28.52
CA ARG A 53 -0.37 7.00 27.33
C ARG A 53 0.57 6.25 26.39
N TRP A 54 1.57 5.56 26.93
CA TRP A 54 2.50 4.76 26.12
C TRP A 54 1.79 3.62 25.39
N GLN A 55 0.93 2.85 26.06
CA GLN A 55 0.15 1.77 25.44
C GLN A 55 -0.78 2.29 24.34
N THR A 56 -1.45 3.42 24.60
CA THR A 56 -2.30 4.11 23.62
C THR A 56 -1.50 4.55 22.40
N ALA A 57 -0.33 5.16 22.61
CA ALA A 57 0.55 5.60 21.53
C ALA A 57 1.07 4.41 20.71
N LEU A 58 1.49 3.32 21.35
CA LEU A 58 1.95 2.11 20.67
C LEU A 58 0.85 1.50 19.80
N ALA A 59 -0.37 1.39 20.33
CA ALA A 59 -1.52 0.87 19.58
C ALA A 59 -1.85 1.77 18.37
N ALA A 60 -1.85 3.09 18.57
CA ALA A 60 -2.12 4.05 17.50
C ALA A 60 -1.07 4.00 16.38
N VAL A 61 0.22 3.94 16.74
CA VAL A 61 1.33 3.84 15.77
C VAL A 61 1.25 2.53 14.98
N SER A 62 1.03 1.41 15.67
CA SER A 62 0.96 0.08 15.03
C SER A 62 -0.19 0.00 14.03
N THR A 63 -1.37 0.47 14.43
CA THR A 63 -2.56 0.55 13.56
C THR A 63 -2.37 1.57 12.43
N GLY A 64 -1.63 2.65 12.67
CA GLY A 64 -1.31 3.66 11.66
C GLY A 64 -0.39 3.11 10.57
N LEU A 65 0.64 2.34 10.95
CA LEU A 65 1.59 1.72 10.02
C LEU A 65 0.90 0.74 9.06
N GLU A 66 0.06 -0.15 9.59
CA GLU A 66 -0.69 -1.11 8.78
C GLU A 66 -1.62 -0.40 7.78
N ARG A 67 -2.39 0.59 8.25
CA ARG A 67 -3.28 1.38 7.38
C ARG A 67 -2.50 2.11 6.29
N ARG A 68 -1.32 2.65 6.62
CA ARG A 68 -0.51 3.40 5.65
C ARG A 68 0.10 2.49 4.59
N LEU A 69 0.60 1.30 4.97
CA LEU A 69 1.11 0.33 3.99
C LEU A 69 0.01 -0.19 3.07
N THR A 70 -1.18 -0.43 3.61
CA THR A 70 -2.35 -0.81 2.82
C THR A 70 -2.70 0.29 1.81
N TRP A 71 -2.86 1.53 2.28
CA TRP A 71 -3.17 2.68 1.42
C TRP A 71 -2.09 2.92 0.36
N GLN A 72 -0.81 2.84 0.72
CA GLN A 72 0.28 2.98 -0.26
C GLN A 72 0.24 1.87 -1.31
N GLY A 73 0.01 0.63 -0.90
CA GLY A 73 -0.19 -0.48 -1.84
C GLY A 73 -1.38 -0.26 -2.77
N ASP A 74 -2.48 0.28 -2.25
CA ASP A 74 -3.67 0.63 -3.06
C ASP A 74 -3.38 1.71 -4.10
N GLN A 75 -2.68 2.78 -3.72
CA GLN A 75 -2.30 3.84 -4.66
C GLN A 75 -1.38 3.32 -5.77
N VAL A 76 -0.43 2.45 -5.41
CA VAL A 76 0.54 1.89 -6.36
C VAL A 76 -0.14 0.96 -7.37
N VAL A 77 -0.99 0.05 -6.89
CA VAL A 77 -1.76 -0.83 -7.79
C VAL A 77 -2.73 -0.03 -8.65
N GLY A 78 -3.46 0.94 -8.07
CA GLY A 78 -4.36 1.79 -8.84
C GLY A 78 -3.65 2.57 -9.95
N SER A 79 -2.45 3.10 -9.68
CA SER A 79 -1.66 3.78 -10.71
C SER A 79 -1.25 2.85 -11.86
N ALA A 80 -0.94 1.58 -11.56
CA ALA A 80 -0.60 0.59 -12.58
C ALA A 80 -1.84 0.22 -13.43
N ASP A 81 -2.99 0.07 -12.79
CA ASP A 81 -4.25 -0.25 -13.45
C ASP A 81 -4.74 0.91 -14.34
N ASP A 82 -4.58 2.16 -13.90
CA ASP A 82 -4.90 3.34 -14.70
C ASP A 82 -4.04 3.42 -15.97
N LEU A 83 -2.74 3.12 -15.87
CA LEU A 83 -1.84 3.14 -17.02
C LEU A 83 -2.16 2.02 -18.02
N ASP A 84 -2.42 0.80 -17.53
CA ASP A 84 -2.84 -0.34 -18.36
C ASP A 84 -4.19 -0.07 -19.06
N ALA A 85 -5.13 0.58 -18.36
CA ALA A 85 -6.40 0.99 -18.95
C ALA A 85 -6.20 2.04 -20.07
N ALA A 86 -5.33 3.04 -19.85
CA ALA A 86 -5.02 4.05 -20.85
C ALA A 86 -4.33 3.44 -22.10
N ASP A 87 -3.43 2.47 -21.92
CA ASP A 87 -2.76 1.79 -23.03
C ASP A 87 -3.75 0.95 -23.86
N LYS A 88 -4.67 0.25 -23.19
CA LYS A 88 -5.77 -0.49 -23.85
C LYS A 88 -6.70 0.43 -24.63
N GLU A 89 -7.09 1.57 -24.06
CA GLU A 89 -7.90 2.58 -24.75
C GLU A 89 -7.17 3.07 -26.01
N MET A 90 -5.89 3.41 -25.89
CA MET A 90 -5.09 3.91 -27.00
C MET A 90 -4.96 2.86 -28.12
N SER A 91 -4.64 1.61 -27.77
CA SER A 91 -4.58 0.49 -28.72
C SER A 91 -5.92 0.28 -29.45
N SER A 92 -7.04 0.34 -28.73
CA SER A 92 -8.37 0.25 -29.34
C SER A 92 -8.64 1.38 -30.34
N ARG A 93 -8.20 2.62 -30.04
CA ARG A 93 -8.36 3.76 -30.94
C ARG A 93 -7.53 3.58 -32.21
N PHE A 94 -6.28 3.13 -32.09
CA PHE A 94 -5.45 2.83 -33.26
C PHE A 94 -6.02 1.70 -34.13
N GLY A 95 -6.51 0.61 -33.52
CA GLY A 95 -7.19 -0.46 -34.26
C GLY A 95 -8.45 0.03 -35.00
N GLY A 96 -9.21 0.94 -34.39
CA GLY A 96 -10.35 1.60 -35.02
C GLY A 96 -9.96 2.45 -36.23
N ILE A 97 -8.91 3.27 -36.12
CA ILE A 97 -8.38 4.09 -37.22
C ILE A 97 -7.90 3.21 -38.37
N GLN A 98 -7.14 2.15 -38.08
CA GLN A 98 -6.66 1.21 -39.09
C GLN A 98 -7.84 0.55 -39.84
N SER A 99 -8.88 0.15 -39.11
CA SER A 99 -10.08 -0.44 -39.70
C SER A 99 -10.78 0.56 -40.62
N GLN A 100 -10.95 1.82 -40.19
CA GLN A 100 -11.56 2.88 -41.00
C GLN A 100 -10.79 3.14 -42.29
N ILE A 101 -9.46 3.27 -42.21
CA ILE A 101 -8.59 3.46 -43.39
C ILE A 101 -8.73 2.29 -44.37
N THR A 102 -8.78 1.05 -43.86
CA THR A 102 -8.90 -0.15 -44.68
C THR A 102 -10.27 -0.25 -45.36
N THR A 103 -11.34 0.20 -44.70
CA THR A 103 -12.71 0.18 -45.24
C THR A 103 -13.07 1.38 -46.12
N THR A 104 -12.22 2.41 -46.18
CA THR A 104 -12.47 3.59 -47.02
C THR A 104 -12.22 3.20 -48.49
N PRO A 105 -13.20 3.34 -49.40
CA PRO A 105 -12.98 3.06 -50.82
C PRO A 105 -11.87 3.98 -51.36
N LYS A 106 -10.91 3.39 -52.07
CA LYS A 106 -9.89 4.17 -52.80
C LYS A 106 -10.61 4.97 -53.90
N PRO A 107 -10.35 6.29 -54.05
CA PRO A 107 -10.87 7.06 -55.17
C PRO A 107 -10.33 6.56 -56.52
#